data_AF-A0A7Y3C8Y7-F1
#
_entry.id   AF-A0A7Y3C8Y7-F1
#
_cell.length_a   1.000
_cell.length_b   1.000
_cell.length_c   1.000
_cell.angle_alpha   90.00
_cell.angle_beta   90.00
_cell.angle_gamma   90.00
#
_symmetry.space_group_name_H-M   'P 1'
#
loop_
_entity.id
_entity.type
_entity.pdbx_description
1 polymer ?
#
loop_
_entity_poly.entity_id
_entity_poly.type
_entity_poly.pdbx_seq_one_letter_code
_entity_poly.pdbx_strand_id
1 'polypeptide(L)' 'MAVRAKKHLGQHFLKDETIAMKIADTLSYQGYKHVLEIGPGMG' A
#
# COMPACT_ATOMS: atom_id res chain seq x y z
N MET A 1 -13.98 -1.26 14.54
CA MET A 1 -14.29 0.01 13.85
C MET A 1 -13.83 -0.12 12.41
N ALA A 2 -14.69 0.15 11.42
CA ALA A 2 -14.26 0.14 10.01
C ALA A 2 -13.58 1.47 9.67
N VAL A 3 -12.38 1.43 9.09
CA VAL A 3 -11.67 2.64 8.64
C VAL A 3 -12.42 3.23 7.45
N ARG A 4 -12.68 4.54 7.48
CA ARG A 4 -13.41 5.28 6.44
C ARG A 4 -12.46 6.23 5.72
N ALA A 5 -12.46 6.19 4.39
CA ALA A 5 -11.62 7.06 3.56
C ALA A 5 -12.02 8.53 3.69
N LYS A 6 -11.04 9.41 3.93
CA LYS A 6 -11.18 10.87 3.84
C LYS A 6 -10.84 11.33 2.43
N LYS A 7 -11.88 11.56 1.61
CA LYS A 7 -11.71 11.89 0.18
C LYS A 7 -10.99 13.20 -0.08
N HIS A 8 -11.15 14.19 0.79
CA HIS A 8 -10.40 15.46 0.70
C HIS A 8 -8.90 15.29 0.93
N LEU A 9 -8.46 14.16 1.51
CA LEU A 9 -7.04 13.79 1.65
C LEU A 9 -6.57 12.85 0.53
N GLY A 10 -7.39 12.62 -0.51
CA GLY A 10 -7.05 11.73 -1.62
C GLY A 10 -6.98 10.24 -1.24
N GLN A 11 -7.65 9.81 -0.15
CA GLN A 11 -7.60 8.41 0.26
C GLN A 11 -8.46 7.52 -0.66
N HIS A 12 -7.78 6.65 -1.41
CA HIS A 12 -8.37 5.57 -2.20
C HIS A 12 -7.68 4.26 -1.82
N PHE A 13 -8.36 3.46 -1.00
CA PHE A 13 -7.80 2.19 -0.54
C PHE A 13 -7.89 1.12 -1.61
N LEU A 14 -6.79 0.39 -1.78
CA LEU A 14 -6.76 -0.84 -2.55
C LEU A 14 -7.62 -1.89 -1.84
N LYS A 15 -8.41 -2.65 -2.61
CA LYS A 15 -9.31 -3.68 -2.08
C LYS A 15 -8.96 -5.09 -2.54
N ASP A 16 -8.05 -5.19 -3.50
CA ASP A 16 -7.68 -6.45 -4.15
C ASP A 16 -6.23 -6.81 -3.77
N GLU A 17 -6.10 -7.89 -3.00
CA GLU A 17 -4.82 -8.41 -2.53
C GLU A 17 -3.94 -8.92 -3.67
N THR A 18 -4.54 -9.37 -4.78
CA THR A 18 -3.77 -9.80 -5.97
C THR A 18 -3.05 -8.62 -6.61
N ILE A 19 -3.67 -7.43 -6.61
CA ILE A 19 -3.02 -6.22 -7.10
C ILE A 19 -1.93 -5.76 -6.13
N ALA A 20 -2.17 -5.86 -4.81
CA ALA A 20 -1.16 -5.54 -3.80
C ALA A 20 0.10 -6.40 -3.98
N MET A 21 -0.09 -7.71 -4.17
CA MET A 21 0.99 -8.67 -4.44
C MET A 21 1.74 -8.33 -5.72
N LYS A 22 1.04 -8.04 -6.82
CA LYS A 22 1.69 -7.64 -8.08
C LYS A 22 2.52 -6.37 -7.94
N ILE A 23 2.09 -5.40 -7.13
CA ILE A 23 2.86 -4.17 -6.86
C ILE A 23 4.13 -4.52 -6.08
N ALA A 24 4.02 -5.32 -5.02
CA ALA A 24 5.18 -5.77 -4.26
C ALA A 24 6.18 -6.52 -5.16
N ASP A 25 5.70 -7.40 -6.03
CA ASP A 25 6.53 -8.21 -6.95
C ASP A 25 7.24 -7.39 -8.02
N THR A 26 6.92 -6.10 -8.19
CA THR A 26 7.74 -5.20 -9.03
C THR A 26 9.07 -4.85 -8.40
N LEU A 27 9.23 -5.07 -7.09
CA LEU A 27 10.48 -4.82 -6.38
C LEU A 27 11.46 -5.97 -6.59
N SER A 28 12.76 -5.65 -6.66
CA SER A 28 13.80 -6.68 -6.82
C SER A 28 14.07 -7.50 -5.56
N TYR A 29 13.56 -7.06 -4.40
CA TYR A 29 13.85 -7.58 -3.06
C TYR A 29 15.34 -7.72 -2.67
N GLN A 30 16.26 -7.16 -3.46
CA GLN A 30 17.70 -7.33 -3.28
C GLN A 30 18.37 -6.02 -2.83
N GLY A 31 19.22 -6.11 -1.82
CA GLY A 31 20.03 -4.98 -1.34
C GLY A 31 19.28 -3.96 -0.45
N TYR A 32 17.99 -4.16 -0.20
CA TYR A 32 17.21 -3.33 0.72
C TYR A 32 17.49 -3.73 2.17
N LYS A 33 18.00 -2.79 2.97
CA LYS A 33 18.14 -2.95 4.43
C LYS A 33 16.95 -2.36 5.20
N HIS A 34 16.29 -1.37 4.60
CA HIS A 34 15.16 -0.66 5.15
C HIS A 34 14.16 -0.35 4.04
N VAL A 35 12.86 -0.42 4.36
CA VAL A 35 11.77 -0.05 3.45
C VAL A 35 10.96 1.06 4.12
N LEU A 36 10.58 2.06 3.33
CA LEU A 36 9.69 3.14 3.74
C LEU A 36 8.47 3.14 2.83
N GLU A 37 7.30 3.03 3.42
CA GLU A 37 6.03 3.12 2.71
C GLU A 37 5.41 4.51 2.90
N ILE A 38 4.95 5.11 1.81
CA ILE A 38 4.30 6.42 1.81
C ILE A 38 2.81 6.25 1.61
N GLY A 39 2.03 6.67 2.60
CA GLY A 39 0.58 6.56 2.57
C GLY A 39 0.05 5.12 2.73
N PRO A 40 0.47 4.38 3.78
CA PRO A 40 0.15 2.95 3.96
C PRO A 40 -1.34 2.63 4.10
N GLY A 41 -2.20 3.63 4.32
CA GLY A 41 -3.65 3.43 4.32
C GLY A 41 -4.11 2.40 5.35
N MET A 42 -4.72 1.31 4.89
CA MET A 42 -5.24 0.23 5.74
C MET A 42 -4.22 -0.91 5.96
N GLY A 43 -3.01 -0.79 5.42
CA GLY A 43 -2.04 -1.87 5.29
C GLY A 43 -1.70 -2.15 3.84
#